data_AF-A0A1Y6B5L0-F1
#
_entry.id   AF-A0A1Y6B5L0-F1
#
_cell.length_a   1.000
_cell.length_b   1.000
_cell.length_c   1.000
_cell.angle_alpha   90.00
_cell.angle_beta   90.00
_cell.angle_gamma   90.00
#
_symmetry.space_group_name_H-M   'P 1'
#
loop_
_entity.id
_entity.type
_entity.pdbx_description
1 polymer ?
#
loop_
_entity_poly.entity_id
_entity_poly.type
_entity_poly.pdbx_seq_one_letter_code
_entity_poly.pdbx_strand_id
1 'polypeptide(L)' 'MTRHPATRRLCRKCHAELGVDDSRCEACGASNPVPVPWYTPILGLAIVALLFLLLVDFSDVAKVLGFE' A
#
# COMPACT_ATOMS: atom_id res chain seq x y z
N MET A 1 1.28 22.12 11.69
CA MET A 1 1.99 21.60 10.50
C MET A 1 3.42 21.23 10.91
N THR A 2 3.59 20.05 11.51
CA THR A 2 4.90 19.53 11.91
C THR A 2 5.64 19.07 10.66
N ARG A 3 6.70 19.79 10.25
CA ARG A 3 7.64 19.35 9.21
C ARG A 3 8.33 18.09 9.72
N HIS A 4 7.85 16.92 9.31
CA HIS A 4 8.66 15.71 9.36
C HIS A 4 9.93 15.99 8.56
N PRO A 5 11.13 15.63 9.05
CA PRO A 5 12.33 15.64 8.24
C PRO A 5 12.10 14.61 7.13
N ALA A 6 11.57 15.07 5.99
CA ALA A 6 11.43 14.27 4.80
C ALA A 6 12.82 13.75 4.48
N THR A 7 13.04 12.47 4.70
CA THR A 7 14.25 11.74 4.32
C THR A 7 14.34 11.83 2.81
N ARG A 8 15.00 12.89 2.31
CA ARG A 8 15.16 13.14 0.89
C ARG A 8 15.83 11.91 0.28
N ARG A 9 15.20 11.37 -0.75
CA ARG A 9 15.77 10.26 -1.52
C ARG A 9 16.58 10.84 -2.66
N LEU A 10 17.59 10.11 -3.11
CA LEU A 10 18.34 10.48 -4.31
C LEU A 10 17.85 9.61 -5.47
N CYS A 11 17.78 10.21 -6.66
CA CYS A 11 17.53 9.46 -7.88
C CYS A 11 18.66 8.46 -8.11
N ARG A 12 18.34 7.18 -8.37
CA ARG A 12 19.34 6.12 -8.63
C ARG A 12 20.16 6.32 -9.91
N LYS A 13 19.73 7.22 -10.81
CA LYS A 13 20.38 7.47 -12.11
C LYS A 13 21.21 8.75 -12.10
N CYS A 14 20.61 9.88 -11.75
CA CYS A 14 21.26 11.20 -11.82
C CYS A 14 21.64 11.78 -10.44
N HIS A 15 21.32 11.10 -9.34
CA HIS A 15 21.55 11.57 -7.97
C HIS A 15 20.91 12.93 -7.63
N ALA A 16 19.96 13.41 -8.44
CA ALA A 16 19.15 14.58 -8.07
C ALA A 16 18.28 14.27 -6.85
N GLU A 17 17.95 15.32 -6.10
CA GLU A 17 16.99 15.23 -4.99
C GLU A 17 15.63 14.74 -5.50
N LEU A 18 15.02 13.83 -4.74
CA LEU A 18 13.74 13.22 -5.04
C LEU A 18 12.86 13.28 -3.79
N GLY A 19 11.58 13.63 -3.98
CA GLY A 19 10.59 13.54 -2.92
C GLY A 19 10.46 12.11 -2.38
N VAL A 20 9.95 11.98 -1.17
CA VAL A 20 9.79 10.67 -0.51
C VAL A 20 8.85 9.77 -1.32
N ASP A 21 7.78 10.37 -1.83
CA ASP A 21 6.68 9.71 -2.54
C ASP A 21 6.80 9.80 -4.07
N ASP A 22 7.85 10.46 -4.57
CA ASP A 22 8.06 10.62 -6.01
C ASP A 22 8.53 9.31 -6.62
N SER A 23 7.75 8.80 -7.57
CA SER A 23 8.08 7.61 -8.35
C SER A 23 8.88 7.92 -9.61
N ARG A 24 9.02 9.20 -9.97
CA ARG A 24 9.71 9.66 -11.18
C ARG A 24 10.56 10.88 -10.87
N CYS A 25 11.78 10.90 -11.40
CA CYS A 25 12.68 12.03 -11.24
C CYS A 25 12.35 13.16 -12.22
N GLU A 26 12.12 14.37 -11.71
CA GLU A 26 11.85 15.56 -12.55
C GLU A 26 13.06 15.98 -13.38
N ALA A 27 14.28 15.80 -12.86
CA ALA A 27 15.51 16.25 -13.53
C ALA A 27 15.89 15.39 -14.75
N CYS A 28 15.73 14.06 -14.67
CA CYS A 28 16.17 13.14 -15.73
C CYS A 28 15.05 12.26 -16.32
N GLY A 29 13.82 12.37 -15.80
CA GLY A 29 12.66 11.61 -16.25
C GLY A 29 12.67 10.12 -15.89
N ALA A 30 13.71 9.63 -15.20
CA ALA A 30 13.86 8.22 -14.86
C ALA A 30 12.82 7.74 -13.83
N SER A 31 12.38 6.48 -13.99
CA SER A 31 11.55 5.80 -13.00
C SER A 31 12.40 5.42 -11.78
N ASN A 32 11.93 5.78 -10.60
CA ASN A 32 12.60 5.54 -9.33
C ASN A 32 11.55 5.10 -8.29
N PRO A 33 11.07 3.83 -8.38
CA PRO A 33 9.92 3.38 -7.61
C PRO A 33 10.12 3.56 -6.10
N VAL A 34 9.02 3.84 -5.41
CA VAL A 34 8.98 3.90 -3.94
C VAL A 34 9.05 2.46 -3.41
N PRO A 35 10.02 2.14 -2.52
CA PRO A 35 10.10 0.82 -1.94
C PRO A 35 8.87 0.58 -1.04
N VAL A 36 8.02 -0.36 -1.45
CA VAL A 36 6.90 -0.83 -0.65
C VAL A 36 7.34 -2.01 0.22
N PRO A 37 7.00 -2.05 1.52
CA PRO A 37 7.28 -3.20 2.35
C PRO A 37 6.57 -4.46 1.84
N TRP A 38 7.24 -5.61 1.90
CA TRP A 38 6.70 -6.90 1.43
C TRP A 38 5.41 -7.33 2.15
N TYR A 39 5.23 -6.87 3.40
CA TYR A 39 4.06 -7.19 4.22
C TYR A 39 2.83 -6.33 3.90
N THR A 40 2.96 -5.26 3.10
CA THR A 40 1.85 -4.36 2.75
C THR A 40 0.65 -5.09 2.13
N PRO A 41 0.82 -5.94 1.08
CA PRO A 41 -0.30 -6.69 0.51
C PRO A 41 -0.90 -7.69 1.51
N ILE A 42 -0.07 -8.33 2.33
CA ILE A 42 -0.51 -9.32 3.32
C ILE A 42 -1.35 -8.65 4.40
N LEU A 43 -0.91 -7.50 4.89
CA LEU A 43 -1.64 -6.71 5.88
C LEU A 43 -2.97 -6.21 5.32
N GLY A 44 -2.99 -5.75 4.06
CA GLY A 44 -4.22 -5.37 3.37
C GLY A 44 -5.21 -6.53 3.29
N LEU A 45 -4.74 -7.72 2.93
CA LEU A 45 -5.57 -8.92 2.88
C LEU A 45 -6.10 -9.33 4.26
N ALA A 46 -5.28 -9.22 5.31
CA ALA A 46 -5.70 -9.50 6.68
C ALA A 46 -6.81 -8.55 7.14
N ILE A 47 -6.70 -7.25 6.83
CA ILE A 47 -7.73 -6.26 7.13
C ILE A 47 -9.03 -6.59 6.39
N VAL A 48 -8.96 -6.87 5.09
CA VAL A 48 -10.13 -7.24 4.29
C VAL A 48 -10.80 -8.51 4.82
N ALA A 49 -10.03 -9.54 5.16
CA ALA A 49 -10.56 -10.77 5.75
C ALA A 49 -11.22 -10.51 7.11
N LEU A 50 -10.60 -9.70 7.97
CA LEU A 50 -11.19 -9.33 9.27
C LEU A 50 -12.51 -8.57 9.10
N LEU A 51 -12.55 -7.61 8.16
CA LEU A 51 -13.77 -6.87 7.83
C LEU A 51 -14.85 -7.81 7.30
N PHE A 52 -14.51 -8.75 6.42
CA PHE A 52 -15.44 -9.76 5.92
C PHE A 52 -16.03 -10.59 7.07
N LEU A 53 -15.20 -11.06 8.00
CA LEU A 53 -15.66 -11.79 9.19
C LEU A 53 -16.56 -10.97 10.11
N LEU A 54 -16.35 -9.66 10.19
CA LEU A 54 -17.17 -8.77 11.05
C LEU A 54 -18.48 -8.36 10.39
N LEU A 55 -18.50 -8.21 9.07
CA LEU A 55 -19.63 -7.63 8.33
C LEU A 55 -20.56 -8.68 7.72
N VAL A 56 -20.05 -9.87 7.41
CA VAL A 56 -20.85 -10.92 6.79
C VAL A 56 -21.67 -11.66 7.82
N ASP A 57 -22.98 -11.71 7.62
CA ASP A 57 -23.86 -12.59 8.39
C ASP A 57 -23.75 -14.03 7.86
N PHE A 58 -22.98 -14.85 8.55
CA PHE A 58 -22.75 -16.24 8.19
C PHE A 58 -24.02 -17.10 8.23
N SER A 59 -25.07 -16.64 8.92
CA SER A 59 -26.36 -17.34 9.03
C SER A 59 -27.11 -17.31 7.69
N ASP A 60 -27.16 -16.15 7.05
CA ASP A 60 -27.78 -15.99 5.73
C ASP A 60 -26.92 -16.64 4.64
N VAL A 61 -25.59 -16.53 4.75
CA VAL A 61 -24.68 -17.20 3.81
C VAL A 61 -24.83 -18.72 3.84
N ALA A 62 -24.96 -19.33 5.03
CA ALA A 62 -25.15 -20.77 5.16
C ALA A 62 -26.47 -21.25 4.54
N LYS A 63 -27.55 -20.48 4.68
CA LYS A 63 -28.86 -20.77 4.06
C LYS A 63 -28.82 -20.68 2.54
N VAL A 64 -28.18 -19.65 1.99
CA VAL A 64 -28.05 -19.48 0.54
C VAL A 64 -27.16 -20.57 -0.09
N LEU A 65 -26.16 -21.06 0.66
CA LEU A 65 -25.26 -22.12 0.20
C LEU A 65 -25.84 -23.54 0.40
N GLY A 66 -27.05 -23.68 0.94
CA GLY A 66 -27.74 -24.97 1.08
C GLY A 66 -27.11 -25.90 2.12
N PHE A 67 -26.46 -25.35 3.15
CA PHE A 67 -25.96 -26.12 4.30
C PHE A 67 -27.05 -26.36 5.37
N GLU A 68 -28.32 -26.39 4.97
CA GLU A 68 -29.48 -26.70 5.82
C GLU A 68 -30.19 -27.97 5.31
#